data_AF-A0A8S1WKH3-F1
#
_entry.id   AF-A0A8S1WKH3-F1
#
_cell.length_a   1.000
_cell.length_b   1.000
_cell.length_c   1.000
_cell.angle_alpha   90.00
_cell.angle_beta   90.00
_cell.angle_gamma   90.00
#
_symmetry.space_group_name_H-M   'P 1'
#
loop_
_entity.id
_entity.type
_entity.pdbx_description
1 polymer ?
#
loop_
_entity_poly.entity_id
_entity_poly.type
_entity_poly.pdbx_seq_one_letter_code
_entity_poly.pdbx_strand_id
1 'polypeptide(L)'
;MQSFYKLAFQTLQNFHSLGLVSDEEKQYLKEVILNLSNPQLDTSQDQMSALLLQQIQVFRNQFQRTQQTKKLLCLIEEETDEDDNI
;
A
#
# COMPACT_ATOMS: atom_id res chain seq x y z
N MET A 1 -0.78 8.20 28.70
CA MET A 1 -0.02 7.92 27.46
C MET A 1 -0.85 6.98 26.59
N GLN A 2 -1.11 7.34 25.33
CA GLN A 2 -1.63 6.36 24.37
C GLN A 2 -0.47 5.48 23.91
N SER A 3 -0.64 4.16 23.84
CA SER A 3 0.37 3.29 23.27
C SER A 3 0.46 3.50 21.76
N PHE A 4 1.66 3.34 21.19
CA PHE A 4 1.90 3.43 19.74
C PHE A 4 0.84 2.69 18.92
N TYR A 5 0.57 1.43 19.25
CA TYR A 5 -0.41 0.61 18.53
C TYR A 5 -1.83 1.17 18.62
N LYS A 6 -2.23 1.69 19.79
CA LYS A 6 -3.55 2.30 19.95
C LYS A 6 -3.68 3.53 19.04
N LEU A 7 -2.66 4.39 19.00
CA LEU A 7 -2.63 5.54 18.11
C LEU A 7 -2.64 5.11 16.64
N ALA A 8 -1.80 4.14 16.26
CA ALA A 8 -1.71 3.62 14.90
C ALA A 8 -3.05 3.07 14.38
N PHE A 9 -3.70 2.20 15.16
CA PHE A 9 -4.98 1.62 14.75
C PHE A 9 -6.13 2.63 14.78
N GLN A 10 -6.09 3.61 15.69
CA GLN A 10 -7.08 4.70 15.70
C GLN A 10 -6.93 5.58 14.46
N THR A 11 -5.71 5.98 14.10
CA THR A 11 -5.43 6.77 12.90
C THR A 11 -5.83 6.00 11.63
N LEU A 12 -5.51 4.71 11.55
CA LEU A 12 -5.91 3.85 10.44
C LEU A 12 -7.44 3.76 10.30
N GLN A 13 -8.15 3.60 11.42
CA GLN A 13 -9.61 3.56 11.42
C GLN A 13 -10.21 4.90 10.96
N ASN A 14 -9.61 6.03 11.36
CA ASN A 14 -10.04 7.35 10.90
C ASN A 14 -9.85 7.50 9.38
N PHE A 15 -8.70 7.08 8.84
CA PHE A 15 -8.45 7.13 7.40
C PHE A 15 -9.46 6.31 6.60
N HIS A 16 -9.78 5.11 7.08
CA HIS A 16 -10.79 4.25 6.45
C HIS A 16 -12.19 4.88 6.51
N SER A 17 -12.56 5.44 7.66
CA SER A 17 -13.87 6.08 7.85
C SER A 17 -14.04 7.33 6.97
N LEU A 18 -12.94 8.03 6.66
CA LEU A 18 -12.90 9.18 5.75
C LEU A 18 -12.79 8.79 4.27
N GLY A 19 -12.72 7.50 3.94
CA GLY A 19 -12.56 7.03 2.56
C GLY A 19 -11.19 7.33 1.95
N LEU A 20 -10.18 7.64 2.77
CA LEU A 20 -8.81 7.90 2.28
C LEU A 20 -8.08 6.62 1.87
N VAL A 21 -8.51 5.49 2.41
CA VAL A 21 -7.91 4.17 2.20
C VAL A 21 -9.01 3.13 1.96
N SER A 22 -8.79 2.22 1.01
CA SER A 22 -9.67 1.09 0.73
C SER A 22 -9.59 0.00 1.81
N ASP A 23 -10.47 -1.00 1.77
CA ASP A 23 -10.40 -2.16 2.66
C ASP A 23 -9.11 -2.97 2.48
N GLU A 24 -8.64 -3.10 1.24
CA GLU A 24 -7.38 -3.77 0.89
C GLU A 24 -6.19 -3.02 1.49
N GLU A 25 -6.17 -1.69 1.32
CA GLU A 25 -5.11 -0.83 1.86
C GLU A 25 -5.13 -0.81 3.39
N LYS A 26 -6.32 -0.87 4.00
CA LYS A 26 -6.47 -0.99 5.45
C LYS A 26 -5.87 -2.29 5.96
N GLN A 27 -6.13 -3.41 5.27
CA GLN A 27 -5.59 -4.71 5.66
C GLN A 27 -4.06 -4.73 5.54
N TYR A 28 -3.52 -4.22 4.44
CA TYR A 28 -2.08 -4.04 4.26
C TYR A 28 -1.45 -3.21 5.39
N LEU A 29 -2.03 -2.05 5.72
CA LEU A 29 -1.49 -1.18 6.76
C LEU A 29 -1.55 -1.82 8.15
N LYS A 30 -2.55 -2.67 8.46
CA LYS A 30 -2.56 -3.44 9.71
C LYS A 30 -1.35 -4.35 9.82
N GLU A 31 -1.01 -5.06 8.76
CA GLU A 31 0.16 -5.95 8.74
C GLU A 31 1.45 -5.16 8.89
N VAL A 32 1.57 -4.01 8.21
CA VAL A 32 2.72 -3.11 8.37
C VAL A 32 2.87 -2.64 9.82
N ILE A 33 1.78 -2.21 10.46
CA ILE A 33 1.77 -1.78 11.87
C ILE A 33 2.25 -2.91 12.79
N LEU A 34 1.78 -4.15 12.58
CA LEU A 34 2.15 -5.29 13.42
C LEU A 34 3.61 -5.73 13.22
N ASN A 35 4.17 -5.53 12.03
CA ASN A 35 5.53 -5.93 11.67
C ASN A 35 6.58 -4.84 11.90
N LEU A 36 6.21 -3.69 12.47
CA LEU A 36 7.14 -2.60 12.78
C LEU A 36 8.08 -2.98 13.94
N SER A 37 9.31 -3.34 13.59
CA SER A 37 10.40 -3.55 14.54
C SER A 37 10.75 -2.22 15.22
N ASN A 38 10.53 -2.11 16.53
CA ASN A 38 10.75 -0.90 17.36
C ASN A 38 9.76 0.25 17.11
N PRO A 39 8.51 0.13 17.57
CA PRO A 39 7.57 1.25 17.59
C PRO A 39 8.11 2.37 18.49
N GLN A 40 8.25 3.58 17.93
CA GLN A 40 8.58 4.75 18.73
C GLN A 40 7.43 5.03 19.71
N LEU A 41 7.71 4.97 21.01
CA LEU A 41 6.66 5.05 22.04
C LEU A 41 6.08 6.47 22.17
N ASP A 42 6.82 7.49 21.74
CA ASP A 42 6.44 8.91 21.79
C ASP A 42 6.06 9.49 20.41
N THR A 43 5.42 8.70 19.56
CA THR A 43 4.92 9.19 18.26
C THR A 43 3.71 10.11 18.45
N SER A 44 3.74 11.31 17.85
CA SER A 44 2.58 12.21 17.82
C SER A 44 1.53 11.74 16.80
N GLN A 45 0.30 12.26 16.90
CA GLN A 45 -0.76 11.94 15.93
C GLN A 45 -0.38 12.32 14.49
N ASP A 46 0.28 13.47 14.31
CA ASP A 46 0.72 13.94 12.99
C ASP A 46 1.81 13.04 12.41
N GLN A 47 2.77 12.63 13.23
CA GLN A 47 3.83 11.71 12.82
C GLN A 47 3.27 10.34 12.43
N MET A 48 2.30 9.83 13.20
CA MET A 48 1.62 8.57 12.87
C MET A 48 0.85 8.68 11.55
N SER A 49 0.14 9.80 11.36
CA SER A 49 -0.63 10.06 10.13
C SER A 49 0.30 10.11 8.92
N ALA A 50 1.42 10.84 9.01
CA ALA A 50 2.42 10.93 7.96
C ALA A 50 3.04 9.55 7.65
N LEU A 51 3.36 8.76 8.67
CA LEU A 51 3.91 7.41 8.50
C LEU A 51 2.95 6.52 7.72
N LEU A 52 1.68 6.45 8.11
CA LEU A 52 0.69 5.61 7.42
C LEU A 52 0.43 6.08 5.97
N LEU A 53 0.40 7.40 5.75
CA LEU A 53 0.28 7.97 4.39
C LEU A 53 1.51 7.68 3.53
N GLN A 54 2.71 7.62 4.11
CA GLN A 54 3.90 7.23 3.35
C GLN A 54 3.84 5.76 2.93
N GLN A 55 3.42 4.87 3.83
CA GLN A 55 3.30 3.44 3.54
C GLN A 55 2.25 3.16 2.46
N ILE A 56 1.11 3.86 2.50
CA ILE A 56 0.09 3.68 1.46
C ILE A 56 0.54 4.23 0.09
N GLN A 57 1.30 5.32 0.09
CA GLN A 57 1.88 5.85 -1.16
C GLN A 57 2.84 4.83 -1.78
N VAL A 58 3.68 4.18 -0.97
CA VAL A 58 4.57 3.11 -1.44
C VAL A 58 3.76 1.93 -2.01
N PHE A 59 2.73 1.48 -1.30
CA PHE A 59 1.85 0.40 -1.76
C PHE A 59 1.20 0.71 -3.10
N ARG A 60 0.60 1.90 -3.25
CA ARG A 60 -0.04 2.35 -4.50
C ARG A 60 0.96 2.41 -5.65
N ASN A 61 2.16 2.93 -5.40
CA ASN A 61 3.20 3.02 -6.42
C ASN A 61 3.70 1.64 -6.88
N GLN A 62 3.82 0.68 -5.95
CA GLN A 62 4.16 -0.70 -6.30
C GLN A 62 3.07 -1.32 -7.17
N PHE A 63 1.81 -1.15 -6.80
CA PHE A 63 0.68 -1.69 -7.55
C PHE A 63 0.58 -1.09 -8.97
N GLN A 64 0.78 0.21 -9.12
CA GLN A 64 0.82 0.88 -10.43
C GLN A 64 1.96 0.35 -11.30
N ARG A 65 3.16 0.16 -10.74
CA ARG A 65 4.28 -0.43 -11.47
C ARG A 65 3.98 -1.86 -11.89
N THR A 66 3.42 -2.68 -11.00
CA THR A 66 3.00 -4.05 -11.35
C THR A 66 1.93 -4.05 -12.43
N GLN A 67 0.96 -3.13 -12.40
CA GLN A 67 -0.03 -3.00 -13.47
C GLN A 67 0.59 -2.56 -14.80
N GLN A 68 1.55 -1.64 -14.78
CA GLN A 68 2.30 -1.23 -15.98
C GLN A 68 3.13 -2.40 -16.54
N THR A 69 3.82 -3.14 -15.69
CA THR A 69 4.57 -4.35 -16.10
C THR A 69 3.63 -5.42 -16.65
N LYS A 70 2.48 -5.67 -16.02
CA LYS A 70 1.47 -6.62 -16.53
C LYS A 70 0.92 -6.19 -17.89
N LYS A 71 0.59 -4.90 -18.05
CA LYS A 71 0.15 -4.34 -19.34
C LYS A 71 1.21 -4.51 -20.43
N LEU A 72 2.48 -4.29 -20.10
CA LEU A 72 3.59 -4.51 -21.02
C LEU A 72 3.76 -5.99 -21.38
N LEU A 73 3.66 -6.90 -20.41
CA LEU A 73 3.74 -8.34 -20.66
C LEU A 73 2.60 -8.85 -21.54
N CYS A 74 1.36 -8.39 -21.32
CA CYS A 74 0.24 -8.70 -22.20
C CYS A 74 0.43 -8.16 -23.63
N LEU A 75 1.15 -7.06 -23.81
CA LEU A 75 1.49 -6.52 -25.14
C LEU A 75 2.59 -7.32 -25.84
N ILE A 76 3.45 -8.03 -25.10
CA ILE A 76 4.53 -8.87 -25.67
C ILE A 76 3.98 -10.23 -26.11
N GLU A 77 2.87 -10.70 -25.54
CA GLU A 77 2.23 -11.98 -25.91
C GLU A 77 1.46 -11.93 -27.25
N GLU A 78 1.29 -10.76 -27.89
CA GLU A 78 0.60 -10.57 -29.18
C GLU A 78 1.56 -10.37 -30.39
N GLU A 79 2.81 -10.86 -30.32
CA GLU A 79 3.67 -11.07 -31.50
C GLU A 79 4.11 -12.55 -31.56
N THR A 80 3.16 -13.45 -31.76
CA THR A 80 3.47 -14.80 -32.27
C THR A 80 3.27 -14.80 -33.77
N ASP A 81 4.38 -14.84 -34.49
CA ASP A 81 4.49 -15.04 -35.94
C ASP A 81 3.57 -16.19 -36.41
N GLU A 82 2.39 -15.84 -36.90
CA GLU A 82 1.63 -16.67 -37.84
C GLU A 82 1.72 -16.01 -39.23
N ASP A 83 2.17 -16.80 -40.21
CA ASP A 83 2.31 -16.55 -41.66
C ASP A 83 3.55 -15.69 -42.08
N ASP A 84 4.49 -16.16 -42.90
CA ASP A 84 4.30 -16.86 -44.17
C ASP A 84 5.22 -18.07 -44.38
N ASN A 85 4.61 -19.24 -44.52
CA ASN A 85 5.13 -20.39 -45.25
C ASN A 85 4.82 -20.18 -46.75
N ILE A 86 5.72 -19.58 -47.54
CA ILE A 86 5.77 -19.72 -49.02
C ILE A 86 7.23 -19.75 -49.50
#